data_AF-A0A4Q1CCQ6-F1
#
_entry.id   AF-A0A4Q1CCQ6-F1
#
_cell.length_a   1.000
_cell.length_b   1.000
_cell.length_c   1.000
_cell.angle_alpha   90.00
_cell.angle_beta   90.00
_cell.angle_gamma   90.00
#
_symmetry.space_group_name_H-M   'P 1'
#
loop_
_entity.id
_entity.type
_entity.pdbx_description
1 polymer ?
#
loop_
_entity_poly.entity_id
_entity_poly.type
_entity_poly.pdbx_seq_one_letter_code
_entity_poly.pdbx_strand_id
1 'polypeptide(L)'
;MSSSSASSAAPTLPPTLHRWLSGAALLGILASNILGGDRSAGSWLFLVLFSLWAMAPWVALLLAGRFLQNAWITTGAALLGLAVEAGIRSSVFLFPRGSTAAIALVFSPALIFAGAFPAGAVLGWLAGRLWRWHPLGRIAVVLLAGIAPGLVWLKLARPELFPTTVLARNAALARIGPPRVAVGGDTFLRTPVPEARSAWTEADDLHPHPGTELVIASQTGARLMDPATLATLAQLDFPHLPAGTWNWFSRLVRIGDRYAIAQTGGGYSETKVLGLDGSLLWAYRPDPKLPPSSLVPADLDRDGQTEFYSTTTHSLVRLDQAGREIWSQPAGLAGITTLLPADGPHPAVILTVEHGRRAAVWDTQGKLLAEKPVPADDAPLALVNHPRGRVLIYGGASARGHALTGELLFEVPLPDMRLVSAHGVRLHPGDPGHLALVATADRDTNRSRALLVAADGRIAYDEITADLPRWLPVLQADGSHGLFLARPHLLERLNPVAPPSGIINSP
;
A
#
# COMPACT_ATOMS: atom_id res chain seq x y z
N MET A 1 -28.11 59.57 -56.34
CA MET A 1 -26.99 59.02 -55.55
C MET A 1 -27.52 57.92 -54.65
N SER A 2 -27.49 56.68 -55.12
CA SER A 2 -27.86 55.48 -54.36
C SER A 2 -26.57 54.83 -53.85
N SER A 3 -26.25 55.02 -52.58
CA SER A 3 -25.18 54.27 -51.91
C SER A 3 -25.66 52.85 -51.64
N SER A 4 -25.21 51.89 -52.45
CA SER A 4 -25.33 50.47 -52.10
C SER A 4 -24.45 50.21 -50.89
N SER A 5 -25.05 50.15 -49.70
CA SER A 5 -24.40 49.61 -48.52
C SER A 5 -24.22 48.11 -48.75
N ALA A 6 -23.05 47.74 -49.29
CA ALA A 6 -22.61 46.36 -49.29
C ALA A 6 -22.51 45.91 -47.82
N SER A 7 -23.57 45.25 -47.34
CA SER A 7 -23.57 44.51 -46.09
C SER A 7 -22.46 43.46 -46.20
N SER A 8 -21.28 43.80 -45.68
CA SER A 8 -20.21 42.83 -45.54
C SER A 8 -20.70 41.80 -44.53
N ALA A 9 -21.19 40.67 -45.05
CA ALA A 9 -21.58 39.53 -44.24
C ALA A 9 -20.37 39.19 -43.37
N ALA A 10 -20.47 39.47 -42.07
CA ALA A 10 -19.39 39.21 -41.15
C ALA A 10 -19.01 37.72 -41.26
N PRO A 11 -17.70 37.39 -41.31
CA PRO A 11 -17.27 36.00 -41.46
C PRO A 11 -17.85 35.17 -40.32
N THR A 12 -18.72 34.22 -40.69
CA THR A 12 -19.29 33.22 -39.78
C THR A 12 -18.40 32.00 -39.77
N LEU A 13 -18.26 31.34 -38.61
CA LEU A 13 -17.60 30.03 -38.53
C LEU A 13 -18.24 29.07 -39.54
N PRO A 14 -17.45 28.21 -40.21
CA PRO A 14 -17.99 27.19 -41.09
C PRO A 14 -18.97 26.32 -40.30
N PRO A 15 -20.21 26.12 -40.78
CA PRO A 15 -21.18 25.28 -40.08
C PRO A 15 -20.72 23.82 -39.96
N THR A 16 -19.68 23.42 -40.69
CA THR A 16 -19.10 22.07 -40.68
C THR A 16 -17.97 21.85 -39.68
N LEU A 17 -17.44 22.90 -39.01
CA LEU A 17 -16.27 22.78 -38.14
C LEU A 17 -16.47 21.79 -36.98
N HIS A 18 -17.64 21.81 -36.32
CA HIS A 18 -17.98 20.88 -35.25
C HIS A 18 -17.98 19.41 -35.71
N ARG A 19 -18.24 19.14 -37.00
CA ARG A 19 -18.22 17.78 -37.56
C ARG A 19 -16.80 17.24 -37.63
N TRP A 20 -15.85 18.08 -38.05
CA TRP A 20 -14.43 17.74 -38.09
C TRP A 20 -13.89 17.47 -36.69
N LEU A 21 -14.23 18.31 -35.71
CA LEU A 21 -13.81 18.13 -34.32
C LEU A 21 -14.37 16.85 -33.69
N SER A 22 -15.66 16.57 -33.93
CA SER A 22 -16.28 15.33 -33.44
C SER A 22 -15.67 14.11 -34.14
N GLY A 23 -15.38 14.18 -35.44
CA GLY A 23 -14.69 13.14 -36.18
C GLY A 23 -13.28 12.87 -35.62
N ALA A 24 -12.53 13.92 -35.30
CA ALA A 24 -11.21 13.80 -34.67
C ALA A 24 -11.29 13.14 -33.30
N ALA A 25 -12.31 13.48 -32.49
CA ALA A 25 -12.55 12.82 -31.20
C ALA A 25 -12.83 11.33 -31.35
N LEU A 26 -13.74 10.96 -32.27
CA LEU A 26 -14.08 9.57 -32.56
C LEU A 26 -12.86 8.76 -33.02
N LEU A 27 -12.03 9.33 -33.90
CA LEU A 27 -10.78 8.71 -34.34
C LEU A 27 -9.78 8.57 -33.19
N GLY A 28 -9.65 9.59 -32.33
CA GLY A 28 -8.80 9.54 -31.15
C GLY A 28 -9.24 8.45 -30.15
N ILE A 29 -10.54 8.29 -29.95
CA ILE A 29 -11.13 7.22 -29.11
C ILE A 29 -10.77 5.84 -29.66
N LEU A 30 -11.01 5.62 -30.95
CA LEU A 30 -10.71 4.35 -31.60
C LEU A 30 -9.21 4.04 -31.58
N ALA A 31 -8.37 5.00 -31.96
CA ALA A 31 -6.92 4.82 -32.00
C ALA A 31 -6.33 4.50 -30.61
N SER A 32 -6.75 5.23 -29.57
CA SER A 32 -6.27 4.98 -28.21
C SER A 32 -6.76 3.64 -27.64
N ASN A 33 -8.00 3.23 -27.93
CA ASN A 33 -8.49 1.92 -27.51
C ASN A 33 -7.77 0.77 -28.22
N ILE A 34 -7.43 0.93 -29.51
CA ILE A 34 -6.67 -0.07 -30.29
C ILE A 34 -5.22 -0.16 -29.79
N LEU A 35 -4.58 0.97 -29.50
CA LEU A 35 -3.19 1.02 -29.07
C LEU A 35 -3.00 0.63 -27.59
N GLY A 36 -4.01 0.86 -26.74
CA GLY A 36 -3.95 0.61 -25.30
C GLY A 36 -4.60 -0.69 -24.82
N GLY A 37 -5.34 -1.41 -25.66
CA GLY A 37 -6.06 -2.63 -25.28
C GLY A 37 -5.15 -3.85 -25.20
N ASP A 38 -5.19 -4.57 -24.06
CA ASP A 38 -4.64 -5.93 -23.96
C ASP A 38 -5.44 -6.87 -24.87
N ARG A 39 -4.76 -7.73 -25.64
CA ARG A 39 -5.33 -8.46 -26.78
C ARG A 39 -6.05 -9.78 -26.40
N SER A 40 -6.28 -10.05 -25.13
CA SER A 40 -6.95 -11.28 -24.68
C SER A 40 -8.41 -11.37 -25.15
N ALA A 41 -8.90 -12.57 -25.51
CA ALA A 41 -10.22 -12.72 -26.16
C ALA A 41 -11.41 -12.15 -25.34
N GLY A 42 -11.35 -12.22 -24.00
CA GLY A 42 -12.36 -11.66 -23.10
C GLY A 42 -12.34 -10.13 -23.00
N SER A 43 -11.24 -9.47 -23.35
CA SER A 43 -11.13 -8.01 -23.31
C SER A 43 -11.82 -7.34 -24.51
N TRP A 44 -11.96 -8.03 -25.65
CA TRP A 44 -12.46 -7.43 -26.89
C TRP A 44 -13.92 -6.99 -26.82
N LEU A 45 -14.82 -7.83 -26.31
CA LEU A 45 -16.22 -7.45 -26.16
C LEU A 45 -16.36 -6.23 -25.23
N PHE A 46 -15.62 -6.24 -24.12
CA PHE A 46 -15.58 -5.11 -23.19
C PHE A 46 -15.02 -3.85 -23.85
N LEU A 47 -13.93 -3.94 -24.61
CA LEU A 47 -13.34 -2.84 -25.36
C LEU A 47 -14.29 -2.27 -26.42
N VAL A 48 -15.06 -3.12 -27.11
CA VAL A 48 -16.06 -2.69 -28.10
C VAL A 48 -17.21 -1.96 -27.41
N LEU A 49 -17.82 -2.55 -26.38
CA LEU A 49 -18.90 -1.92 -25.62
C LEU A 49 -18.43 -0.59 -25.01
N PHE A 50 -17.22 -0.57 -24.48
CA PHE A 50 -16.58 0.64 -23.97
C PHE A 50 -16.36 1.70 -25.06
N SER A 51 -15.88 1.31 -26.24
CA SER A 51 -15.68 2.23 -27.37
C SER A 51 -17.00 2.87 -27.80
N LEU A 52 -18.05 2.06 -27.91
CA LEU A 52 -19.39 2.56 -28.24
C LEU A 52 -19.89 3.55 -27.19
N TRP A 53 -19.69 3.25 -25.91
CA TRP A 53 -20.03 4.15 -24.81
C TRP A 53 -19.24 5.46 -24.86
N ALA A 54 -17.92 5.39 -25.08
CA ALA A 54 -17.06 6.56 -25.20
C ALA A 54 -17.39 7.44 -26.42
N MET A 55 -17.89 6.83 -27.50
CA MET A 55 -18.31 7.53 -28.72
C MET A 55 -19.70 8.18 -28.58
N ALA A 56 -20.52 7.76 -27.63
CA ALA A 56 -21.92 8.21 -27.51
C ALA A 56 -22.08 9.74 -27.38
N PRO A 57 -21.30 10.48 -26.57
CA PRO A 57 -21.41 11.93 -26.50
C PRO A 57 -21.14 12.59 -27.86
N TRP A 58 -20.14 12.12 -28.59
CA TRP A 58 -19.72 12.68 -29.86
C TRP A 58 -20.74 12.44 -30.97
N VAL A 59 -21.37 11.26 -30.99
CA VAL A 59 -22.51 10.98 -31.87
C VAL A 59 -23.69 11.90 -31.54
N ALA A 60 -24.00 12.08 -30.25
CA ALA A 60 -25.07 12.97 -29.83
C ALA A 60 -24.80 14.43 -30.22
N LEU A 61 -23.56 14.91 -30.10
CA LEU A 61 -23.17 16.25 -30.54
C LEU A 61 -23.28 16.43 -32.06
N LEU A 62 -22.90 15.42 -32.86
CA LEU A 62 -23.08 15.43 -34.31
C LEU A 62 -24.56 15.53 -34.71
N LEU A 63 -25.43 14.81 -34.02
CA LEU A 63 -26.88 14.87 -34.24
C LEU A 63 -27.44 16.23 -33.80
N ALA A 64 -27.10 16.69 -32.59
CA ALA A 64 -27.53 17.98 -32.08
C ALA A 64 -27.10 19.13 -32.99
N GLY A 65 -25.89 19.07 -33.57
CA GLY A 65 -25.39 20.08 -34.50
C GLY A 65 -26.14 20.16 -35.83
N ARG A 66 -26.92 19.14 -36.21
CA ARG A 66 -27.85 19.22 -37.36
C ARG A 66 -29.08 20.06 -37.04
N PHE A 67 -29.52 20.07 -35.79
CA PHE A 67 -30.72 20.79 -35.35
C PHE A 67 -30.38 22.19 -34.82
N LEU A 68 -29.25 22.34 -34.13
CA LEU A 68 -28.75 23.60 -33.61
C LEU A 68 -28.05 24.37 -34.73
N GLN A 69 -28.78 25.29 -35.37
CA GLN A 69 -28.25 26.13 -36.47
C GLN A 69 -27.12 27.09 -36.06
N ASN A 70 -26.79 27.17 -34.77
CA ASN A 70 -25.75 28.06 -34.27
C ASN A 70 -24.38 27.35 -34.19
N ALA A 71 -23.56 27.56 -35.22
CA ALA A 71 -22.23 26.98 -35.34
C ALA A 71 -21.28 27.30 -34.16
N TRP A 72 -21.48 28.44 -33.48
CA TRP A 72 -20.64 28.80 -32.34
C TRP A 72 -20.90 27.93 -31.11
N ILE A 73 -22.16 27.58 -30.86
CA ILE A 73 -22.56 26.73 -29.73
C ILE A 73 -22.00 25.31 -29.91
N THR A 74 -22.21 24.72 -31.08
CA THR A 74 -21.79 23.34 -31.35
C THR A 74 -20.27 23.22 -31.42
N THR A 75 -19.58 24.22 -31.96
CA THR A 75 -18.11 24.26 -31.99
C THR A 75 -17.53 24.43 -30.59
N GLY A 76 -18.11 25.30 -29.75
CA GLY A 76 -17.67 25.46 -28.37
C GLY A 76 -17.81 24.18 -27.55
N ALA A 77 -18.95 23.50 -27.67
CA ALA A 77 -19.17 22.19 -27.05
C ALA A 77 -18.15 21.14 -27.53
N ALA A 78 -17.91 21.06 -28.85
CA ALA A 78 -16.95 20.13 -29.43
C ALA A 78 -15.51 20.38 -28.93
N LEU A 79 -15.08 21.64 -28.89
CA LEU A 79 -13.73 21.99 -28.44
C LEU A 79 -13.51 21.64 -26.97
N LEU A 80 -14.45 22.01 -26.08
CA LEU A 80 -14.28 21.71 -24.66
C LEU A 80 -14.38 20.21 -24.38
N GLY A 81 -15.33 19.51 -25.02
CA GLY A 81 -15.42 18.06 -24.92
C GLY A 81 -14.14 17.36 -25.38
N LEU A 82 -13.49 17.86 -26.44
CA LEU A 82 -12.29 17.25 -27.01
C LEU A 82 -11.09 17.48 -26.10
N ALA A 83 -10.99 18.68 -25.52
CA ALA A 83 -9.98 19.00 -24.52
C ALA A 83 -10.12 18.11 -23.28
N VAL A 84 -11.35 17.91 -22.78
CA VAL A 84 -11.62 17.02 -21.64
C VAL A 84 -11.31 15.56 -21.99
N GLU A 85 -11.76 15.07 -23.15
CA GLU A 85 -11.48 13.71 -23.61
C GLU A 85 -9.97 13.46 -23.77
N ALA A 86 -9.25 14.39 -24.40
CA ALA A 86 -7.80 14.31 -24.54
C ALA A 86 -7.11 14.31 -23.17
N GLY A 87 -7.57 15.14 -22.24
CA GLY A 87 -7.10 15.17 -20.86
C GLY A 87 -7.30 13.82 -20.16
N ILE A 88 -8.51 13.27 -20.20
CA ILE A 88 -8.84 11.97 -19.60
C ILE A 88 -8.03 10.83 -20.24
N ARG A 89 -7.93 10.79 -21.57
CA ARG A 89 -7.17 9.74 -22.24
C ARG A 89 -5.67 9.86 -22.00
N SER A 90 -5.15 11.08 -21.94
CA SER A 90 -3.75 11.29 -21.57
C SER A 90 -3.47 10.85 -20.12
N SER A 91 -4.40 11.06 -19.19
CA SER A 91 -4.23 10.61 -17.80
C SER A 91 -4.40 9.10 -17.65
N VAL A 92 -5.28 8.49 -18.44
CA VAL A 92 -5.56 7.05 -18.36
C VAL A 92 -4.60 6.19 -19.20
N PHE A 93 -4.34 6.52 -20.47
CA PHE A 93 -3.59 5.65 -21.38
C PHE A 93 -2.08 5.88 -21.37
N LEU A 94 -1.60 7.09 -21.10
CA LEU A 94 -0.16 7.28 -20.89
C LEU A 94 0.28 6.70 -19.54
N PHE A 95 -0.66 6.59 -18.58
CA PHE A 95 -0.34 6.21 -17.20
C PHE A 95 -1.42 5.32 -16.56
N PRO A 96 -1.69 4.12 -17.12
CA PRO A 96 -2.79 3.28 -16.67
C PRO A 96 -2.63 2.85 -15.20
N ARG A 97 -3.72 3.00 -14.44
CA ARG A 97 -3.84 2.56 -13.03
C ARG A 97 -5.08 1.71 -12.83
N GLY A 98 -4.89 0.40 -12.70
CA GLY A 98 -5.85 -0.54 -12.13
C GLY A 98 -7.34 -0.24 -12.38
N SER A 99 -8.18 -0.36 -11.35
CA SER A 99 -9.61 -0.11 -11.42
C SER A 99 -9.98 1.37 -11.62
N THR A 100 -9.14 2.32 -11.20
CA THR A 100 -9.42 3.75 -11.31
C THR A 100 -9.41 4.24 -12.76
N ALA A 101 -8.54 3.68 -13.61
CA ALA A 101 -8.54 3.92 -15.04
C ALA A 101 -9.85 3.43 -15.69
N ALA A 102 -10.31 2.23 -15.33
CA ALA A 102 -11.57 1.69 -15.81
C ALA A 102 -12.76 2.54 -15.34
N ILE A 103 -12.78 2.97 -14.08
CA ILE A 103 -13.79 3.88 -13.53
C ILE A 103 -13.78 5.22 -14.27
N ALA A 104 -12.63 5.87 -14.41
CA ALA A 104 -12.52 7.16 -15.10
C ALA A 104 -12.99 7.07 -16.56
N LEU A 105 -12.67 5.97 -17.24
CA LEU A 105 -13.14 5.69 -18.59
C LEU A 105 -14.65 5.46 -18.66
N VAL A 106 -15.24 4.73 -17.71
CA VAL A 106 -16.71 4.53 -17.66
C VAL A 106 -17.45 5.85 -17.38
N PHE A 107 -16.91 6.73 -16.55
CA PHE A 107 -17.56 8.00 -16.21
C PHE A 107 -17.22 9.16 -17.15
N SER A 108 -16.18 9.05 -17.98
CA SER A 108 -15.76 10.12 -18.90
C SER A 108 -16.86 10.56 -19.87
N PRO A 109 -17.67 9.67 -20.46
CA PRO A 109 -18.67 10.08 -21.42
C PRO A 109 -19.80 10.86 -20.75
N ALA A 110 -20.15 10.49 -19.51
CA ALA A 110 -21.11 11.24 -18.70
C ALA A 110 -20.58 12.63 -18.32
N LEU A 111 -19.31 12.74 -17.92
CA LEU A 111 -18.68 14.04 -17.63
C LEU A 111 -18.64 14.95 -18.86
N ILE A 112 -18.32 14.40 -20.03
CA ILE A 112 -18.29 15.14 -21.28
C ILE A 112 -19.70 15.58 -21.68
N PHE A 113 -20.66 14.67 -21.62
CA PHE A 113 -22.02 14.92 -22.04
C PHE A 113 -22.76 15.91 -21.12
N ALA A 114 -22.68 15.71 -19.80
CA ALA A 114 -23.40 16.52 -18.82
C ALA A 114 -22.65 17.78 -18.36
N GLY A 115 -21.32 17.79 -18.47
CA GLY A 115 -20.47 18.91 -18.02
C GLY A 115 -19.83 19.68 -19.17
N ALA A 116 -18.95 19.01 -19.91
CA ALA A 116 -18.11 19.68 -20.92
C ALA A 116 -18.92 20.27 -22.08
N PHE A 117 -19.92 19.56 -22.60
CA PHE A 117 -20.73 20.07 -23.70
C PHE A 117 -21.58 21.29 -23.32
N PRO A 118 -22.36 21.30 -22.22
CA PRO A 118 -23.10 22.50 -21.83
C PRO A 118 -22.20 23.69 -21.55
N ALA A 119 -21.09 23.50 -20.83
CA ALA A 119 -20.15 24.57 -20.54
C ALA A 119 -19.52 25.11 -21.84
N GLY A 120 -19.09 24.22 -22.73
CA GLY A 120 -18.52 24.60 -24.03
C GLY A 120 -19.53 25.30 -24.92
N ALA A 121 -20.80 24.88 -24.90
CA ALA A 121 -21.91 25.52 -25.61
C ALA A 121 -22.13 26.96 -25.15
N VAL A 122 -22.12 27.22 -23.83
CA VAL A 122 -22.24 28.56 -23.26
C VAL A 122 -21.04 29.44 -23.67
N LEU A 123 -19.82 28.91 -23.55
CA LEU A 123 -18.60 29.62 -23.96
C LEU A 123 -18.61 29.94 -25.46
N GLY A 124 -19.05 28.99 -26.28
CA GLY A 124 -19.22 29.17 -27.72
C GLY A 124 -20.24 30.26 -28.03
N TRP A 125 -21.40 30.26 -27.37
CA TRP A 125 -22.40 31.31 -27.51
C TRP A 125 -21.85 32.70 -27.16
N LEU A 126 -21.16 32.83 -26.02
CA LEU A 126 -20.52 34.08 -25.58
C LEU A 126 -19.48 34.56 -26.59
N ALA A 127 -18.61 33.68 -27.07
CA ALA A 127 -17.61 33.98 -28.09
C ALA A 127 -18.29 34.46 -29.39
N GLY A 128 -19.35 33.79 -29.82
CA GLY A 128 -20.14 34.19 -30.99
C GLY A 128 -20.82 35.55 -30.84
N ARG A 129 -21.21 35.93 -29.62
CA ARG A 129 -21.76 37.27 -29.31
C ARG A 129 -20.66 38.34 -29.34
N LEU A 130 -19.53 38.08 -28.70
CA LEU A 130 -18.35 38.97 -28.70
C LEU A 130 -17.82 39.20 -30.12
N TRP A 131 -17.79 38.15 -30.95
CA TRP A 131 -17.35 38.22 -32.35
C TRP A 131 -18.19 39.19 -33.19
N ARG A 132 -19.50 39.25 -32.91
CA ARG A 132 -20.44 40.12 -33.63
C ARG A 132 -20.49 41.54 -33.10
N TRP A 133 -20.10 41.76 -31.84
CA TRP A 133 -20.30 43.04 -31.17
C TRP A 133 -19.31 44.13 -31.63
N HIS A 134 -18.01 43.83 -31.69
CA HIS A 134 -16.99 44.83 -32.03
C HIS A 134 -15.70 44.18 -32.58
N PRO A 135 -14.90 44.86 -33.42
CA PRO A 135 -13.59 44.35 -33.89
C PRO A 135 -12.66 43.89 -32.76
N LEU A 136 -12.64 44.59 -31.62
CA LEU A 136 -11.88 44.19 -30.43
C LEU A 136 -12.36 42.84 -29.86
N GLY A 137 -13.67 42.55 -29.93
CA GLY A 137 -14.21 41.26 -29.54
C GLY A 137 -13.74 40.11 -30.43
N ARG A 138 -13.53 40.37 -31.73
CA ARG A 138 -12.92 39.39 -32.64
C ARG A 138 -11.48 39.10 -32.27
N ILE A 139 -10.69 40.15 -32.01
CA ILE A 139 -9.31 40.01 -31.55
C ILE A 139 -9.26 39.22 -30.25
N ALA A 140 -10.13 39.52 -29.28
CA ALA A 140 -10.21 38.78 -28.02
C ALA A 140 -10.55 37.30 -28.23
N VAL A 141 -11.51 36.97 -29.10
CA VAL A 141 -11.86 35.57 -29.43
C VAL A 141 -10.71 34.85 -30.13
N VAL A 142 -10.03 35.48 -31.10
CA VAL A 142 -8.84 34.89 -31.74
C VAL A 142 -7.72 34.67 -30.74
N LEU A 143 -7.46 35.65 -29.86
CA LEU A 143 -6.43 35.52 -28.82
C LEU A 143 -6.79 34.40 -27.84
N LEU A 144 -8.01 34.33 -27.33
CA LEU A 144 -8.44 33.25 -26.44
C LEU A 144 -8.38 31.88 -27.13
N ALA A 145 -8.80 31.80 -28.39
CA ALA A 145 -8.74 30.59 -29.20
C ALA A 145 -7.30 30.18 -29.56
N GLY A 146 -6.33 31.11 -29.59
CA GLY A 146 -4.91 30.82 -29.77
C GLY A 146 -4.18 30.51 -28.45
N ILE A 147 -4.57 31.17 -27.36
CA ILE A 147 -4.02 30.97 -26.02
C ILE A 147 -4.43 29.61 -25.48
N ALA A 148 -5.67 29.14 -25.66
CA ALA A 148 -6.09 27.85 -25.12
C ALA A 148 -5.27 26.64 -25.68
N PRO A 149 -5.11 26.47 -27.01
CA PRO A 149 -4.18 25.50 -27.57
C PRO A 149 -2.73 25.84 -27.24
N GLY A 150 -2.35 27.12 -27.22
CA GLY A 150 -1.03 27.57 -26.81
C GLY A 150 -0.67 27.12 -25.40
N LEU A 151 -1.60 27.18 -24.44
CA LEU A 151 -1.41 26.73 -23.06
C LEU A 151 -1.32 25.19 -23.00
N VAL A 152 -2.09 24.47 -23.81
CA VAL A 152 -1.98 23.00 -23.92
C VAL A 152 -0.66 22.59 -24.59
N TRP A 153 -0.22 23.30 -25.63
CA TRP A 153 0.93 22.96 -26.48
C TRP A 153 2.27 23.43 -25.90
N LEU A 154 2.32 24.64 -25.32
CA LEU A 154 3.48 25.17 -24.58
C LEU A 154 3.74 24.40 -23.29
N LYS A 155 2.91 23.40 -22.97
CA LYS A 155 2.93 22.72 -21.68
C LYS A 155 2.86 23.81 -20.58
N LEU A 156 1.81 24.62 -20.56
CA LEU A 156 1.47 25.49 -19.41
C LEU A 156 0.19 24.98 -18.73
N ALA A 157 -0.66 24.26 -19.46
CA ALA A 157 -1.47 23.19 -18.92
C ALA A 157 -0.61 21.91 -18.84
N ARG A 158 0.54 21.96 -18.16
CA ARG A 158 1.31 20.75 -17.92
C ARG A 158 0.47 19.82 -17.07
N PRO A 159 0.38 18.54 -17.40
CA PRO A 159 0.09 17.50 -16.42
C PRO A 159 1.11 17.50 -15.25
N GLU A 160 2.17 18.33 -15.31
CA GLU A 160 3.16 18.65 -14.28
C GLU A 160 2.69 19.76 -13.31
N LEU A 161 1.75 20.62 -13.71
CA LEU A 161 1.14 21.66 -12.86
C LEU A 161 -0.13 21.18 -12.17
N PHE A 162 -0.73 20.11 -12.67
CA PHE A 162 -1.50 19.20 -11.83
C PHE A 162 -0.48 18.25 -11.21
N PRO A 163 -0.38 18.08 -9.89
CA PRO A 163 0.47 17.05 -9.31
C PRO A 163 -0.16 15.69 -9.65
N THR A 164 -0.01 15.25 -10.90
CA THR A 164 -0.41 13.91 -11.28
C THR A 164 0.54 13.00 -10.53
N THR A 165 -0.05 12.13 -9.73
CA THR A 165 0.61 11.08 -8.93
C THR A 165 1.62 10.25 -9.73
N VAL A 166 1.54 10.31 -11.06
CA VAL A 166 2.48 9.74 -12.03
C VAL A 166 3.83 10.46 -12.10
N LEU A 167 3.86 11.79 -12.17
CA LEU A 167 5.14 12.52 -12.24
C LEU A 167 5.87 12.45 -10.92
N ALA A 168 5.11 12.56 -9.81
CA ALA A 168 5.62 12.27 -8.48
C ALA A 168 6.21 10.85 -8.41
N ARG A 169 5.50 9.85 -8.97
CA ARG A 169 5.99 8.48 -9.10
C ARG A 169 7.25 8.37 -9.96
N ASN A 170 7.31 8.97 -11.15
CA ASN A 170 8.48 8.87 -12.03
C ASN A 170 9.69 9.56 -11.41
N ALA A 171 9.51 10.70 -10.75
CA ALA A 171 10.56 11.37 -10.00
C ALA A 171 11.03 10.51 -8.81
N ALA A 172 10.10 9.90 -8.07
CA ALA A 172 10.43 8.97 -6.98
C ALA A 172 11.16 7.72 -7.51
N LEU A 173 10.69 7.11 -8.61
CA LEU A 173 11.36 5.98 -9.26
C LEU A 173 12.76 6.33 -9.76
N ALA A 174 12.97 7.55 -10.27
CA ALA A 174 14.29 8.02 -10.68
C ALA A 174 15.24 8.19 -9.48
N ARG A 175 14.74 8.68 -8.34
CA ARG A 175 15.52 8.82 -7.09
C ARG A 175 15.82 7.48 -6.41
N ILE A 176 14.81 6.61 -6.30
CA ILE A 176 14.93 5.28 -5.68
C ILE A 176 15.76 4.34 -6.58
N GLY A 177 15.51 4.37 -7.88
CA GLY A 177 16.12 3.50 -8.89
C GLY A 177 15.48 2.11 -9.03
N PRO A 178 16.09 1.23 -9.83
CA PRO A 178 15.61 -0.14 -10.02
C PRO A 178 15.90 -1.02 -8.80
N PRO A 179 15.20 -2.17 -8.65
CA PRO A 179 15.52 -3.17 -7.65
C PRO A 179 16.98 -3.60 -7.71
N ARG A 180 17.66 -3.59 -6.58
CA ARG A 180 19.10 -3.90 -6.42
C ARG A 180 19.45 -4.06 -4.95
N VAL A 181 20.46 -4.88 -4.66
CA VAL A 181 21.15 -4.85 -3.38
C VAL A 181 22.24 -3.78 -3.47
N ALA A 182 22.10 -2.71 -2.69
CA ALA A 182 23.06 -1.62 -2.64
C ALA A 182 24.22 -1.91 -1.67
N VAL A 183 23.94 -2.59 -0.55
CA VAL A 183 24.92 -3.01 0.46
C VAL A 183 24.64 -4.44 0.89
N GLY A 184 25.67 -5.30 0.95
CA GLY A 184 25.57 -6.67 1.46
C GLY A 184 25.03 -7.71 0.47
N GLY A 185 25.41 -7.60 -0.82
CA GLY A 185 24.98 -8.55 -1.88
C GLY A 185 25.26 -10.03 -1.57
N ASP A 186 26.40 -10.31 -0.94
CA ASP A 186 26.84 -11.67 -0.61
C ASP A 186 26.45 -12.09 0.83
N THR A 187 25.71 -11.24 1.53
CA THR A 187 25.36 -11.47 2.94
C THR A 187 24.24 -12.51 3.08
N PHE A 188 23.51 -12.84 2.03
CA PHE A 188 22.36 -13.74 2.10
C PHE A 188 22.54 -15.02 1.29
N LEU A 189 22.20 -16.15 1.91
CA LEU A 189 22.04 -17.45 1.27
C LEU A 189 20.60 -17.59 0.79
N ARG A 190 20.43 -17.77 -0.52
CA ARG A 190 19.13 -17.84 -1.18
C ARG A 190 18.60 -19.27 -1.22
N THR A 191 17.41 -19.49 -0.67
CA THR A 191 16.71 -20.78 -0.75
C THR A 191 15.37 -20.59 -1.47
N PRO A 192 15.16 -21.19 -2.65
CA PRO A 192 13.88 -21.13 -3.33
C PRO A 192 12.82 -21.85 -2.51
N VAL A 193 11.63 -21.23 -2.40
CA VAL A 193 10.47 -21.82 -1.71
C VAL A 193 9.31 -21.84 -2.70
N PRO A 194 9.18 -22.88 -3.55
CA PRO A 194 8.19 -22.92 -4.62
C PRO A 194 6.75 -22.76 -4.12
N GLU A 195 6.45 -23.30 -2.93
CA GLU A 195 5.12 -23.26 -2.31
C GLU A 195 4.71 -21.84 -1.86
N ALA A 196 5.65 -20.90 -1.76
CA ALA A 196 5.42 -19.56 -1.22
C ALA A 196 4.58 -18.62 -2.11
N ARG A 197 4.12 -19.05 -3.30
CA ARG A 197 3.25 -18.20 -4.15
C ARG A 197 1.94 -17.83 -3.44
N SER A 198 1.45 -18.76 -2.64
CA SER A 198 0.23 -18.64 -1.84
C SER A 198 0.45 -19.05 -0.40
N ALA A 199 1.71 -19.25 0.02
CA ALA A 199 2.04 -19.55 1.40
C ALA A 199 2.42 -18.27 2.14
N TRP A 200 2.08 -18.26 3.42
CA TRP A 200 2.48 -17.29 4.40
C TRP A 200 3.71 -17.81 5.11
N THR A 201 4.70 -16.93 5.26
CA THR A 201 5.92 -17.22 6.01
C THR A 201 5.87 -16.49 7.33
N GLU A 202 6.04 -17.21 8.43
CA GLU A 202 6.13 -16.68 9.78
C GLU A 202 7.28 -17.33 10.55
N ALA A 203 7.65 -16.69 11.66
CA ALA A 203 8.61 -17.21 12.63
C ALA A 203 7.91 -17.19 13.98
N ASP A 204 7.76 -18.35 14.60
CA ASP A 204 7.04 -18.49 15.88
C ASP A 204 7.61 -19.65 16.73
N ASP A 205 7.32 -19.65 18.03
CA ASP A 205 7.75 -20.70 18.98
C ASP A 205 6.73 -21.85 18.97
N LEU A 206 7.05 -22.91 18.24
CA LEU A 206 6.15 -24.01 17.91
C LEU A 206 6.74 -25.39 18.22
N HIS A 207 7.98 -25.47 18.66
CA HIS A 207 8.65 -26.71 19.02
C HIS A 207 8.88 -26.81 20.54
N PRO A 208 8.90 -28.02 21.13
CA PRO A 208 9.26 -28.20 22.54
C PRO A 208 10.67 -27.76 22.95
N HIS A 209 11.50 -27.33 22.00
CA HIS A 209 12.87 -26.95 22.27
C HIS A 209 12.99 -25.43 22.21
N PRO A 210 13.80 -24.81 23.07
CA PRO A 210 13.98 -23.37 23.06
C PRO A 210 14.41 -22.88 21.67
N GLY A 211 13.64 -21.95 21.11
CA GLY A 211 13.92 -21.38 19.81
C GLY A 211 12.66 -20.90 19.12
N THR A 212 12.82 -20.52 17.87
CA THR A 212 11.72 -20.14 16.99
C THR A 212 11.87 -20.97 15.72
N GLU A 213 10.78 -21.51 15.21
CA GLU A 213 10.76 -22.24 13.95
C GLU A 213 10.39 -21.31 12.80
N LEU A 214 10.85 -21.65 11.60
CA LEU A 214 10.31 -21.08 10.39
C LEU A 214 9.08 -21.86 9.96
N VAL A 215 8.00 -21.16 9.69
CA VAL A 215 6.75 -21.77 9.21
C VAL A 215 6.49 -21.29 7.80
N ILE A 216 6.20 -22.23 6.91
CA ILE A 216 5.65 -21.96 5.58
C ILE A 216 4.28 -22.62 5.54
N ALA A 217 3.23 -21.80 5.65
CA ALA A 217 1.86 -22.28 5.77
C ALA A 217 1.00 -21.84 4.59
N SER A 218 0.12 -22.70 4.13
CA SER A 218 -0.77 -22.49 2.99
C SER A 218 -2.20 -22.90 3.37
N GLN A 219 -3.12 -22.85 2.40
CA GLN A 219 -4.50 -23.29 2.65
C GLN A 219 -4.63 -24.78 2.96
N THR A 220 -3.65 -25.61 2.58
CA THR A 220 -3.73 -27.07 2.69
C THR A 220 -2.86 -27.66 3.80
N GLY A 221 -1.99 -26.86 4.40
CA GLY A 221 -1.05 -27.35 5.40
C GLY A 221 0.07 -26.36 5.69
N ALA A 222 0.90 -26.71 6.66
CA ALA A 222 2.08 -25.96 7.05
C ALA A 222 3.32 -26.86 7.15
N ARG A 223 4.48 -26.28 6.86
CA ARG A 223 5.78 -26.92 7.07
C ARG A 223 6.56 -26.13 8.11
N LEU A 224 6.96 -26.81 9.17
CA LEU A 224 7.85 -26.28 10.21
C LEU A 224 9.27 -26.67 9.83
N MET A 225 10.17 -25.69 9.88
CA MET A 225 11.55 -25.85 9.46
C MET A 225 12.49 -25.35 10.55
N ASP A 226 13.56 -26.11 10.74
CA ASP A 226 14.68 -25.70 11.57
C ASP A 226 15.39 -24.51 10.88
N PRO A 227 15.54 -23.36 11.53
CA PRO A 227 16.15 -22.19 10.89
C PRO A 227 17.65 -22.37 10.61
N ALA A 228 18.34 -23.21 11.39
CA ALA A 228 19.78 -23.38 11.26
C ALA A 228 20.17 -24.28 10.08
N THR A 229 19.30 -25.21 9.69
CA THR A 229 19.57 -26.23 8.66
C THR A 229 18.59 -26.16 7.50
N LEU A 230 17.46 -25.47 7.68
CA LEU A 230 16.29 -25.52 6.80
C LEU A 230 15.74 -26.93 6.62
N ALA A 231 16.08 -27.86 7.52
CA ALA A 231 15.49 -29.18 7.54
C ALA A 231 14.03 -29.09 7.99
N THR A 232 13.16 -29.91 7.40
CA THR A 232 11.77 -30.00 7.83
C THR A 232 11.70 -30.71 9.18
N LEU A 233 11.16 -30.03 10.18
CA LEU A 233 10.92 -30.59 11.52
C LEU A 233 9.57 -31.30 11.57
N ALA A 234 8.54 -30.68 10.98
CA ALA A 234 7.20 -31.24 10.90
C ALA A 234 6.48 -30.78 9.62
N GLN A 235 5.66 -31.68 9.09
CA GLN A 235 4.70 -31.39 8.03
C GLN A 235 3.30 -31.55 8.63
N LEU A 236 2.51 -30.49 8.58
CA LEU A 236 1.17 -30.42 9.15
C LEU A 236 0.16 -30.31 8.02
N ASP A 237 -0.76 -31.26 7.94
CA ASP A 237 -1.87 -31.18 7.00
C ASP A 237 -3.06 -30.45 7.63
N PHE A 238 -3.81 -29.72 6.80
CA PHE A 238 -5.05 -29.06 7.22
C PHE A 238 -6.26 -29.79 6.61
N PRO A 239 -6.55 -31.04 7.04
CA PRO A 239 -7.61 -31.83 6.45
C PRO A 239 -8.95 -31.16 6.72
N HIS A 240 -9.80 -31.02 5.71
CA HIS A 240 -11.15 -30.44 5.85
C HIS A 240 -11.21 -28.98 6.32
N LEU A 241 -10.08 -28.26 6.37
CA LEU A 241 -10.09 -26.84 6.68
C LEU A 241 -10.88 -26.09 5.59
N PRO A 242 -11.96 -25.36 5.94
CA PRO A 242 -12.74 -24.65 4.94
C PRO A 242 -11.88 -23.68 4.13
N ALA A 243 -12.16 -23.59 2.83
CA ALA A 243 -11.45 -22.68 1.94
C ALA A 243 -11.51 -21.25 2.48
N GLY A 244 -10.34 -20.60 2.60
CA GLY A 244 -10.22 -19.23 3.12
C GLY A 244 -10.13 -19.11 4.64
N THR A 245 -10.25 -20.19 5.41
CA THR A 245 -9.96 -20.17 6.85
C THR A 245 -8.52 -19.74 7.10
N TRP A 246 -7.55 -20.38 6.43
CA TRP A 246 -6.17 -19.90 6.48
C TRP A 246 -6.00 -18.66 5.58
N ASN A 247 -5.72 -17.52 6.21
CA ASN A 247 -5.53 -16.23 5.55
C ASN A 247 -4.54 -15.36 6.34
N TRP A 248 -4.39 -14.08 5.96
CA TRP A 248 -3.42 -13.17 6.58
C TRP A 248 -3.68 -12.81 8.05
N PHE A 249 -4.84 -13.18 8.60
CA PHE A 249 -5.17 -13.09 10.02
C PHE A 249 -4.99 -14.41 10.78
N SER A 250 -4.56 -15.46 10.10
CA SER A 250 -4.29 -16.76 10.71
C SER A 250 -2.83 -16.85 11.14
N ARG A 251 -2.59 -17.51 12.27
CA ARG A 251 -1.27 -17.91 12.75
C ARG A 251 -1.31 -19.35 13.19
N LEU A 252 -0.23 -20.07 12.95
CA LEU A 252 -0.04 -21.37 13.57
C LEU A 252 0.35 -21.17 15.04
N VAL A 253 -0.22 -21.96 15.94
CA VAL A 253 0.09 -21.88 17.37
C VAL A 253 0.22 -23.28 17.95
N ARG A 254 1.03 -23.43 19.00
CA ARG A 254 1.11 -24.64 19.79
C ARG A 254 0.37 -24.46 21.13
N ILE A 255 -0.50 -25.40 21.49
CA ILE A 255 -1.26 -25.37 22.74
C ILE A 255 -1.01 -26.69 23.46
N GLY A 256 -0.11 -26.70 24.44
CA GLY A 256 0.44 -27.92 25.00
C GLY A 256 1.15 -28.74 23.92
N ASP A 257 0.73 -29.99 23.68
CA ASP A 257 1.36 -30.88 22.71
C ASP A 257 0.68 -30.91 21.32
N ARG A 258 -0.28 -30.02 21.07
CA ARG A 258 -1.01 -29.95 19.79
C ARG A 258 -0.80 -28.63 19.06
N TYR A 259 -0.86 -28.71 17.73
CA TYR A 259 -0.92 -27.55 16.86
C TYR A 259 -2.37 -27.10 16.63
N ALA A 260 -2.56 -25.79 16.51
CA ALA A 260 -3.85 -25.16 16.27
C ALA A 260 -3.68 -23.92 15.38
N ILE A 261 -4.78 -23.41 14.85
CA ILE A 261 -4.82 -22.18 14.06
C ILE A 261 -5.49 -21.09 14.90
N ALA A 262 -4.73 -20.06 15.26
CA ALA A 262 -5.27 -18.86 15.89
C ALA A 262 -5.73 -17.89 14.80
N GLN A 263 -6.99 -17.46 14.84
CA GLN A 263 -7.52 -16.44 13.95
C GLN A 263 -7.71 -15.14 14.71
N THR A 264 -6.93 -14.12 14.32
CA THR A 264 -7.17 -12.74 14.73
C THR A 264 -8.48 -12.28 14.10
N GLY A 265 -9.39 -11.77 14.94
CA GLY A 265 -10.61 -11.10 14.50
C GLY A 265 -10.24 -9.81 13.78
N GLY A 266 -11.02 -9.44 12.77
CA GLY A 266 -10.76 -8.27 11.94
C GLY A 266 -12.09 -7.66 11.46
N GLY A 267 -12.52 -6.60 12.13
CA GLY A 267 -13.75 -5.84 11.83
C GLY A 267 -15.05 -6.59 12.15
N TYR A 268 -15.26 -7.77 11.56
CA TYR A 268 -16.50 -8.55 11.67
C TYR A 268 -16.29 -10.04 11.95
N SER A 269 -15.05 -10.55 11.89
CA SER A 269 -14.75 -11.95 12.20
C SER A 269 -14.52 -12.17 13.69
N GLU A 270 -14.95 -13.33 14.19
CA GLU A 270 -14.69 -13.75 15.57
C GLU A 270 -13.21 -14.10 15.75
N THR A 271 -12.66 -13.74 16.91
CA THR A 271 -11.40 -14.29 17.40
C THR A 271 -11.62 -15.69 17.92
N LYS A 272 -10.95 -16.67 17.33
CA LYS A 272 -11.11 -18.08 17.68
C LYS A 272 -9.84 -18.86 17.43
N VAL A 273 -9.77 -20.00 18.08
CA VAL A 273 -8.74 -21.01 17.87
C VAL A 273 -9.39 -22.28 17.34
N LEU A 274 -8.85 -22.77 16.24
CA LEU A 274 -9.32 -23.96 15.54
C LEU A 274 -8.28 -25.07 15.62
N GLY A 275 -8.73 -26.32 15.64
CA GLY A 275 -7.88 -27.46 15.30
C GLY A 275 -7.41 -27.36 13.85
N LEU A 276 -6.39 -28.13 13.49
CA LEU A 276 -5.92 -28.21 12.09
C LEU A 276 -6.98 -28.80 11.15
N ASP A 277 -7.96 -29.53 11.70
CA ASP A 277 -9.13 -30.05 11.00
C ASP A 277 -10.27 -29.03 10.83
N GLY A 278 -10.09 -27.80 11.33
CA GLY A 278 -11.10 -26.75 11.34
C GLY A 278 -12.11 -26.85 12.49
N SER A 279 -11.99 -27.84 13.38
CA SER A 279 -12.85 -27.93 14.58
C SER A 279 -12.63 -26.73 15.50
N LEU A 280 -13.69 -26.19 16.08
CA LEU A 280 -13.58 -25.08 17.03
C LEU A 280 -13.04 -25.60 18.36
N LEU A 281 -11.86 -25.11 18.79
CA LEU A 281 -11.35 -25.38 20.14
C LEU A 281 -11.96 -24.43 21.15
N TRP A 282 -11.92 -23.12 20.86
CA TRP A 282 -12.59 -22.09 21.62
C TRP A 282 -12.71 -20.80 20.81
N ALA A 283 -13.64 -19.93 21.21
CA ALA A 283 -13.79 -18.58 20.68
C ALA A 283 -13.84 -17.58 21.82
N TYR A 284 -13.23 -16.42 21.63
CA TYR A 284 -13.28 -15.33 22.58
C TYR A 284 -14.21 -14.23 22.05
N ARG A 285 -15.31 -13.99 22.74
CA ARG A 285 -16.31 -12.98 22.36
C ARG A 285 -16.95 -12.35 23.61
N PRO A 286 -16.23 -11.44 24.28
CA PRO A 286 -16.74 -10.81 25.50
C PRO A 286 -17.93 -9.89 25.23
N ASP A 287 -18.03 -9.30 24.04
CA ASP A 287 -19.18 -8.50 23.59
C ASP A 287 -19.95 -9.26 22.49
N PRO A 288 -21.27 -9.49 22.64
CA PRO A 288 -22.07 -10.21 21.65
C PRO A 288 -22.27 -9.43 20.34
N LYS A 289 -22.07 -8.11 20.34
CA LYS A 289 -22.26 -7.23 19.17
C LYS A 289 -20.93 -6.85 18.51
N LEU A 290 -19.87 -6.71 19.29
CA LEU A 290 -18.57 -6.24 18.81
C LEU A 290 -17.51 -7.34 18.94
N PRO A 291 -16.94 -7.86 17.83
CA PRO A 291 -15.84 -8.80 17.93
C PRO A 291 -14.58 -8.10 18.47
N PRO A 292 -13.67 -8.84 19.13
CA PRO A 292 -12.35 -8.31 19.44
C PRO A 292 -11.58 -7.91 18.17
N SER A 293 -10.73 -6.90 18.29
CA SER A 293 -9.93 -6.34 17.19
C SER A 293 -8.65 -7.12 16.91
N SER A 294 -8.17 -7.94 17.85
CA SER A 294 -7.03 -8.83 17.63
C SER A 294 -7.03 -10.01 18.59
N LEU A 295 -6.33 -11.08 18.21
CA LEU A 295 -5.95 -12.21 19.04
C LEU A 295 -4.54 -12.65 18.63
N VAL A 296 -3.56 -12.35 19.46
CA VAL A 296 -2.14 -12.59 19.17
C VAL A 296 -1.63 -13.65 20.15
N PRO A 297 -1.27 -14.85 19.68
CA PRO A 297 -0.58 -15.83 20.52
C PRO A 297 0.85 -15.38 20.81
N ALA A 298 1.36 -15.70 21.99
CA ALA A 298 2.77 -15.56 22.35
C ALA A 298 3.12 -16.44 23.55
N ASP A 299 4.39 -16.80 23.71
CA ASP A 299 4.96 -17.26 24.98
C ASP A 299 5.93 -16.18 25.46
N LEU A 300 5.44 -15.24 26.27
CA LEU A 300 6.22 -14.05 26.61
C LEU A 300 7.20 -14.28 27.76
N ASP A 301 6.85 -15.14 28.71
CA ASP A 301 7.71 -15.51 29.84
C ASP A 301 8.59 -16.74 29.56
N ARG A 302 8.42 -17.38 28.39
CA ARG A 302 9.21 -18.53 27.90
C ARG A 302 9.07 -19.75 28.80
N ASP A 303 7.87 -19.98 29.32
CA ASP A 303 7.57 -21.17 30.12
C ASP A 303 7.14 -22.38 29.27
N GLY A 304 7.12 -22.22 27.93
CA GLY A 304 6.70 -23.21 26.96
C GLY A 304 5.19 -23.28 26.78
N GLN A 305 4.42 -22.41 27.42
CA GLN A 305 2.97 -22.34 27.32
C GLN A 305 2.56 -21.10 26.55
N THR A 306 1.96 -21.29 25.39
CA THR A 306 1.39 -20.16 24.66
C THR A 306 0.20 -19.56 25.41
N GLU A 307 0.24 -18.26 25.62
CA GLU A 307 -0.90 -17.45 26.05
C GLU A 307 -1.41 -16.58 24.90
N PHE A 308 -2.56 -15.94 25.10
CA PHE A 308 -3.18 -15.13 24.06
C PHE A 308 -3.46 -13.72 24.57
N TYR A 309 -3.11 -12.73 23.75
CA TYR A 309 -3.42 -11.34 24.02
C TYR A 309 -4.46 -10.84 23.02
N SER A 310 -5.54 -10.26 23.54
CA SER A 310 -6.64 -9.75 22.73
C SER A 310 -6.93 -8.30 23.08
N THR A 311 -7.27 -7.50 22.06
CA THR A 311 -7.85 -6.18 22.29
C THR A 311 -9.31 -6.19 21.86
N THR A 312 -10.14 -5.52 22.66
CA THR A 312 -11.55 -5.27 22.38
C THR A 312 -11.73 -3.76 22.11
N THR A 313 -12.97 -3.31 21.96
CA THR A 313 -13.27 -1.87 21.93
C THR A 313 -12.93 -1.15 23.24
N HIS A 314 -12.81 -1.88 24.36
CA HIS A 314 -12.74 -1.31 25.71
C HIS A 314 -11.62 -1.88 26.59
N SER A 315 -10.90 -2.91 26.14
CA SER A 315 -9.91 -3.58 26.98
C SER A 315 -8.77 -4.22 26.19
N LEU A 316 -7.61 -4.28 26.84
CA LEU A 316 -6.55 -5.25 26.57
C LEU A 316 -6.73 -6.43 27.53
N VAL A 317 -6.67 -7.65 27.03
CA VAL A 317 -6.98 -8.86 27.79
C VAL A 317 -5.89 -9.91 27.56
N ARG A 318 -5.47 -10.60 28.63
CA ARG A 318 -4.69 -11.84 28.56
C ARG A 318 -5.61 -13.02 28.79
N LEU A 319 -5.53 -14.02 27.91
CA LEU A 319 -6.24 -15.28 28.01
C LEU A 319 -5.24 -16.43 28.21
N ASP A 320 -5.68 -17.46 28.91
CA ASP A 320 -4.96 -18.73 28.97
C ASP A 320 -5.14 -19.55 27.68
N GLN A 321 -4.51 -20.73 27.64
CA GLN A 321 -4.60 -21.69 26.53
C GLN A 321 -6.01 -22.18 26.20
N ALA A 322 -6.93 -22.11 27.15
CA ALA A 322 -8.33 -22.49 27.00
C ALA A 322 -9.21 -21.29 26.60
N GLY A 323 -8.63 -20.11 26.37
CA GLY A 323 -9.36 -18.89 26.05
C GLY A 323 -10.05 -18.24 27.24
N ARG A 324 -9.70 -18.62 28.48
CA ARG A 324 -10.25 -18.00 29.70
C ARG A 324 -9.46 -16.75 30.05
N GLU A 325 -10.17 -15.70 30.42
CA GLU A 325 -9.57 -14.45 30.85
C GLU A 325 -8.76 -14.62 32.14
N ILE A 326 -7.48 -14.24 32.11
CA ILE A 326 -6.60 -14.16 33.27
C ILE A 326 -6.71 -12.75 33.88
N TRP A 327 -6.63 -11.73 33.03
CA TRP A 327 -6.83 -10.33 33.41
C TRP A 327 -7.33 -9.50 32.23
N SER A 328 -7.96 -8.37 32.56
CA SER A 328 -8.43 -7.36 31.61
C SER A 328 -8.10 -5.96 32.13
N GLN A 329 -7.59 -5.12 31.24
CA GLN A 329 -7.20 -3.74 31.52
C GLN A 329 -7.93 -2.77 30.61
N PRO A 330 -8.48 -1.66 31.12
CA PRO A 330 -9.13 -0.65 30.29
C PRO A 330 -8.19 -0.10 29.21
N ALA A 331 -8.57 -0.29 27.95
CA ALA A 331 -7.88 0.23 26.78
C ALA A 331 -8.93 0.76 25.79
N GLY A 332 -8.58 1.76 24.97
CA GLY A 332 -9.49 2.13 23.88
C GLY A 332 -9.49 1.06 22.78
N LEU A 333 -9.98 1.41 21.60
CA LEU A 333 -9.84 0.59 20.40
C LEU A 333 -8.37 0.58 19.95
N ALA A 334 -7.55 -0.20 20.64
CA ALA A 334 -6.12 -0.29 20.44
C ALA A 334 -5.77 -1.56 19.67
N GLY A 335 -4.82 -1.46 18.75
CA GLY A 335 -4.18 -2.62 18.14
C GLY A 335 -3.00 -3.08 18.98
N ILE A 336 -2.77 -4.40 19.08
CA ILE A 336 -1.49 -4.93 19.57
C ILE A 336 -0.48 -4.81 18.42
N THR A 337 0.50 -3.93 18.60
CA THR A 337 1.52 -3.66 17.58
C THR A 337 2.75 -4.54 17.78
N THR A 338 3.11 -4.82 19.03
CA THR A 338 4.28 -5.65 19.35
C THR A 338 4.04 -6.42 20.65
N LEU A 339 4.43 -7.68 20.63
CA LEU A 339 4.65 -8.49 21.83
C LEU A 339 6.15 -8.79 21.86
N LEU A 340 6.82 -8.41 22.94
CA LEU A 340 8.26 -8.54 23.08
C LEU A 340 8.54 -9.47 24.27
N PRO A 341 9.00 -10.72 24.02
CA PRO A 341 9.34 -11.66 25.08
C PRO A 341 10.45 -11.14 26.00
N ALA A 342 10.56 -11.72 27.19
CA ALA A 342 11.69 -11.45 28.07
C ALA A 342 13.01 -11.87 27.41
N ASP A 343 14.08 -11.08 27.54
CA ASP A 343 15.36 -11.32 26.84
C ASP A 343 16.59 -11.31 27.76
N GLY A 344 16.40 -11.57 29.06
CA GLY A 344 17.43 -11.51 30.08
C GLY A 344 17.29 -10.22 30.91
N PRO A 345 17.90 -9.10 30.50
CA PRO A 345 17.86 -7.86 31.27
C PRO A 345 16.52 -7.10 31.13
N HIS A 346 15.67 -7.47 30.16
CA HIS A 346 14.37 -6.84 29.99
C HIS A 346 13.25 -7.86 30.22
N PRO A 347 12.20 -7.51 30.99
CA PRO A 347 11.04 -8.39 31.22
C PRO A 347 10.25 -8.62 29.92
N ALA A 348 9.14 -9.33 29.91
CA ALA A 348 8.25 -9.29 28.74
C ALA A 348 7.40 -8.02 28.72
N VAL A 349 7.01 -7.55 27.53
CA VAL A 349 6.09 -6.41 27.36
C VAL A 349 5.17 -6.49 26.15
N ILE A 350 4.07 -5.76 26.25
CA ILE A 350 3.04 -5.61 25.23
C ILE A 350 2.97 -4.14 24.84
N LEU A 351 3.06 -3.82 23.54
CA LEU A 351 2.79 -2.50 22.99
C LEU A 351 1.39 -2.49 22.36
N THR A 352 0.52 -1.63 22.87
CA THR A 352 -0.77 -1.32 22.26
C THR A 352 -0.80 0.10 21.71
N VAL A 353 -1.44 0.30 20.57
CA VAL A 353 -1.58 1.61 19.93
C VAL A 353 -3.04 1.92 19.61
N GLU A 354 -3.53 3.00 20.20
CA GLU A 354 -4.83 3.61 19.90
C GLU A 354 -4.59 4.81 18.97
N HIS A 355 -4.93 4.64 17.69
CA HIS A 355 -4.57 5.58 16.63
C HIS A 355 -5.15 6.98 16.91
N GLY A 356 -4.29 8.00 16.86
CA GLY A 356 -4.67 9.39 17.15
C GLY A 356 -4.88 9.72 18.63
N ARG A 357 -4.59 8.78 19.54
CA ARG A 357 -4.76 9.00 20.98
C ARG A 357 -3.49 8.66 21.76
N ARG A 358 -3.13 7.38 21.87
CA ARG A 358 -2.01 6.97 22.73
C ARG A 358 -1.34 5.66 22.30
N ALA A 359 -0.08 5.51 22.70
CA ALA A 359 0.63 4.24 22.75
C ALA A 359 0.91 3.89 24.22
N ALA A 360 0.66 2.64 24.59
CA ALA A 360 0.82 2.16 25.95
C ALA A 360 1.66 0.87 25.96
N VAL A 361 2.59 0.79 26.91
CA VAL A 361 3.45 -0.37 27.15
C VAL A 361 3.04 -1.01 28.46
N TRP A 362 2.70 -2.30 28.39
CA TRP A 362 2.21 -3.09 29.52
C TRP A 362 3.17 -4.23 29.84
N ASP A 363 3.22 -4.66 31.08
CA ASP A 363 3.82 -5.96 31.42
C ASP A 363 2.82 -7.11 31.21
N THR A 364 3.27 -8.35 31.43
CA THR A 364 2.46 -9.57 31.26
C THR A 364 1.38 -9.77 32.32
N GLN A 365 1.36 -8.92 33.35
CA GLN A 365 0.35 -8.88 34.42
C GLN A 365 -0.67 -7.74 34.21
N GLY A 366 -0.58 -7.03 33.08
CA GLY A 366 -1.46 -5.93 32.73
C GLY A 366 -1.12 -4.61 33.44
N LYS A 367 0.04 -4.50 34.10
CA LYS A 367 0.48 -3.23 34.68
C LYS A 367 0.97 -2.31 33.57
N LEU A 368 0.46 -1.09 33.56
CA LEU A 368 0.95 -0.03 32.67
C LEU A 368 2.36 0.40 33.11
N LEU A 369 3.33 0.27 32.21
CA LEU A 369 4.73 0.66 32.43
C LEU A 369 5.05 2.04 31.86
N ALA A 370 4.48 2.37 30.70
CA ALA A 370 4.66 3.66 30.05
C ALA A 370 3.45 3.98 29.16
N GLU A 371 3.14 5.25 29.03
CA GLU A 371 2.12 5.76 28.11
C GLU A 371 2.62 7.02 27.43
N LYS A 372 2.29 7.18 26.14
CA LYS A 372 2.58 8.39 25.39
C LYS A 372 1.40 8.81 24.52
N PRO A 373 1.12 10.12 24.39
CA PRO A 373 0.21 10.61 23.38
C PRO A 373 0.76 10.32 21.98
N VAL A 374 -0.13 9.96 21.06
CA VAL A 374 0.22 9.58 19.69
C VAL A 374 -0.64 10.37 18.70
N PRO A 375 -0.05 11.27 17.90
CA PRO A 375 -0.75 11.88 16.77
C PRO A 375 -1.24 10.82 15.78
N ALA A 376 -2.34 11.10 15.05
CA ALA A 376 -2.91 10.14 14.11
C ALA A 376 -1.91 9.69 13.03
N ASP A 377 -1.02 10.59 12.62
CA ASP A 377 -0.04 10.36 11.56
C ASP A 377 1.35 9.93 12.08
N ASP A 378 1.53 9.75 13.39
CA ASP A 378 2.84 9.45 14.00
C ASP A 378 2.73 8.35 15.08
N ALA A 379 2.09 7.24 14.72
CA ALA A 379 1.96 6.09 15.60
C ALA A 379 3.21 5.22 15.62
N PRO A 380 3.65 4.71 16.79
CA PRO A 380 4.78 3.80 16.83
C PRO A 380 4.40 2.48 16.15
N LEU A 381 5.30 1.99 15.30
CA LEU A 381 5.15 0.77 14.51
C LEU A 381 5.76 -0.45 15.20
N ALA A 382 6.66 -0.25 16.16
CA ALA A 382 7.26 -1.34 16.92
C ALA A 382 7.80 -0.89 18.27
N LEU A 383 7.99 -1.86 19.16
CA LEU A 383 8.83 -1.75 20.36
C LEU A 383 9.99 -2.74 20.25
N VAL A 384 11.23 -2.28 20.36
CA VAL A 384 12.41 -3.14 20.20
C VAL A 384 13.39 -3.00 21.36
N ASN A 385 14.14 -4.07 21.64
CA ASN A 385 15.30 -3.99 22.53
C ASN A 385 16.52 -3.48 21.74
N HIS A 386 17.15 -2.42 22.22
CA HIS A 386 18.32 -1.77 21.64
C HIS A 386 19.40 -1.62 22.73
N PRO A 387 20.70 -1.46 22.41
CA PRO A 387 21.75 -1.22 23.42
C PRO A 387 21.48 -0.08 24.40
N ARG A 388 20.71 0.91 23.96
CA ARG A 388 20.31 2.08 24.76
C ARG A 388 19.03 1.85 25.57
N GLY A 389 18.56 0.61 25.65
CA GLY A 389 17.32 0.21 26.31
C GLY A 389 16.18 -0.04 25.32
N ARG A 390 14.95 0.00 25.83
CA ARG A 390 13.75 -0.19 24.99
C ARG A 390 13.38 1.05 24.21
N VAL A 391 13.10 0.84 22.93
CA VAL A 391 12.90 1.92 21.97
C VAL A 391 11.58 1.72 21.25
N LEU A 392 10.73 2.74 21.30
CA LEU A 392 9.58 2.88 20.43
C LEU A 392 10.05 3.34 19.06
N ILE A 393 9.71 2.59 18.02
CA ILE A 393 10.06 2.93 16.64
C ILE A 393 8.88 3.61 15.98
N TYR A 394 9.06 4.86 15.59
CA TYR A 394 8.11 5.66 14.85
C TYR A 394 8.46 5.66 13.36
N GLY A 395 7.43 5.64 12.53
CA GLY A 395 7.56 5.67 11.08
C GLY A 395 7.51 7.09 10.49
N GLY A 396 7.16 7.14 9.20
CA GLY A 396 7.18 8.35 8.38
C GLY A 396 8.32 8.31 7.36
N ALA A 397 8.82 9.48 6.96
CA ALA A 397 9.94 9.62 6.03
C ALA A 397 11.31 9.22 6.64
N SER A 398 11.32 8.85 7.92
CA SER A 398 12.46 8.29 8.64
C SER A 398 11.97 7.27 9.66
N ALA A 399 12.83 6.33 10.04
CA ALA A 399 12.63 5.49 11.20
C ALA A 399 13.24 6.18 12.42
N ARG A 400 12.41 6.65 13.34
CA ARG A 400 12.85 7.38 14.55
C ARG A 400 12.71 6.47 15.76
N GLY A 401 13.81 6.27 16.47
CA GLY A 401 13.82 5.50 17.71
C GLY A 401 13.74 6.43 18.92
N HIS A 402 12.68 6.32 19.72
CA HIS A 402 12.53 7.06 20.96
C HIS A 402 12.59 6.16 22.19
N ALA A 403 13.33 6.57 23.22
CA ALA A 403 13.25 5.96 24.54
C ALA A 403 11.82 6.04 25.08
N LEU A 404 11.46 5.18 26.03
CA LEU A 404 10.15 5.25 26.71
C LEU A 404 9.89 6.60 27.41
N THR A 405 10.96 7.35 27.75
CA THR A 405 10.89 8.70 28.33
C THR A 405 10.49 9.78 27.32
N GLY A 406 10.65 9.56 26.01
CA GLY A 406 10.44 10.59 24.98
C GLY A 406 11.67 10.96 24.19
N GLU A 407 12.86 10.75 24.77
CA GLU A 407 14.15 11.12 24.19
C GLU A 407 14.35 10.43 22.83
N LEU A 408 14.72 11.21 21.81
CA LEU A 408 15.12 10.69 20.50
C LEU A 408 16.51 10.07 20.63
N LEU A 409 16.62 8.77 20.37
CA LEU A 409 17.88 8.04 20.47
C LEU A 409 18.61 7.95 19.13
N PHE A 410 17.87 7.77 18.03
CA PHE A 410 18.43 7.71 16.69
C PHE A 410 17.37 8.02 15.63
N GLU A 411 17.82 8.34 14.42
CA GLU A 411 16.98 8.52 13.25
C GLU A 411 17.67 7.91 12.02
N VAL A 412 16.94 7.07 11.28
CA VAL A 412 17.39 6.49 10.01
C VAL A 412 16.55 7.07 8.87
N PRO A 413 17.12 7.87 7.96
CA PRO A 413 16.36 8.49 6.88
C PRO A 413 15.88 7.46 5.86
N LEU A 414 14.63 7.60 5.41
CA LEU A 414 13.96 6.74 4.43
C LEU A 414 13.42 7.60 3.28
N PRO A 415 14.29 8.22 2.46
CA PRO A 415 13.84 9.14 1.41
C PRO A 415 12.87 8.44 0.44
N ASP A 416 11.78 9.12 0.10
CA ASP A 416 10.71 8.63 -0.77
C ASP A 416 9.99 7.36 -0.28
N MET A 417 10.20 6.97 0.98
CA MET A 417 9.63 5.76 1.56
C MET A 417 9.07 6.01 2.96
N ARG A 418 8.24 5.09 3.41
CA ARG A 418 7.63 5.05 4.74
C ARG A 418 7.95 3.74 5.40
N LEU A 419 8.39 3.78 6.65
CA LEU A 419 8.59 2.58 7.46
C LEU A 419 7.26 1.81 7.59
N VAL A 420 7.29 0.49 7.43
CA VAL A 420 6.12 -0.39 7.61
C VAL A 420 6.36 -1.52 8.60
N SER A 421 7.61 -1.91 8.84
CA SER A 421 7.95 -2.82 9.93
C SER A 421 9.36 -2.55 10.45
N ALA A 422 9.57 -2.87 11.72
CA ALA A 422 10.86 -2.78 12.39
C ALA A 422 11.01 -3.89 13.42
N HIS A 423 12.18 -4.51 13.46
CA HIS A 423 12.53 -5.56 14.41
C HIS A 423 13.90 -5.28 15.02
N GLY A 424 14.04 -5.47 16.33
CA GLY A 424 15.34 -5.55 16.98
C GLY A 424 15.87 -6.97 16.85
N VAL A 425 17.11 -7.12 16.40
CA VAL A 425 17.74 -8.43 16.21
C VAL A 425 19.15 -8.42 16.78
N ARG A 426 19.60 -9.55 17.34
CA ARG A 426 20.98 -9.76 17.79
C ARG A 426 21.55 -10.91 17.00
N LEU A 427 22.46 -10.66 16.08
CA LEU A 427 22.90 -11.67 15.12
C LEU A 427 23.83 -12.72 15.74
N HIS A 428 24.50 -12.36 16.83
CA HIS A 428 25.38 -13.25 17.60
C HIS A 428 25.21 -12.99 19.10
N PRO A 429 25.57 -13.96 19.97
CA PRO A 429 25.64 -13.72 21.40
C PRO A 429 26.59 -12.56 21.71
N GLY A 430 26.11 -11.58 22.49
CA GLY A 430 26.87 -10.37 22.84
C GLY A 430 26.93 -9.28 21.76
N ASP A 431 26.31 -9.50 20.59
CA ASP A 431 26.10 -8.44 19.59
C ASP A 431 25.31 -7.30 20.24
N PRO A 432 25.73 -6.02 20.14
CA PRO A 432 24.91 -4.89 20.56
C PRO A 432 23.52 -4.95 19.92
N GLY A 433 23.40 -5.54 18.74
CA GLY A 433 22.15 -5.72 18.05
C GLY A 433 21.97 -4.71 16.94
N HIS A 434 20.98 -5.01 16.13
CA HIS A 434 20.69 -4.37 14.87
C HIS A 434 19.19 -4.09 14.77
N LEU A 435 18.84 -3.20 13.86
CA LEU A 435 17.48 -2.88 13.48
C LEU A 435 17.23 -3.38 12.06
N ALA A 436 16.35 -4.36 11.94
CA ALA A 436 15.87 -4.84 10.65
C ALA A 436 14.60 -4.06 10.28
N LEU A 437 14.68 -3.21 9.26
CA LEU A 437 13.62 -2.29 8.84
C LEU A 437 13.09 -2.68 7.46
N VAL A 438 11.78 -2.57 7.27
CA VAL A 438 11.16 -2.56 5.93
C VAL A 438 10.46 -1.24 5.73
N ALA A 439 10.75 -0.60 4.60
CA ALA A 439 10.08 0.61 4.16
C ALA A 439 9.42 0.40 2.79
N THR A 440 8.36 1.16 2.51
CA THR A 440 7.71 1.16 1.19
C THR A 440 7.61 2.57 0.67
N ALA A 441 7.83 2.75 -0.63
CA ALA A 441 7.35 3.95 -1.29
C ALA A 441 5.81 3.97 -1.28
N ASP A 442 5.23 5.10 -1.69
CA ASP A 442 3.79 5.17 -1.90
C ASP A 442 3.33 4.04 -2.84
N ARG A 443 2.07 3.59 -2.66
CA ARG A 443 1.48 2.45 -3.39
C ARG A 443 1.73 2.50 -4.90
N ASP A 444 1.75 3.70 -5.47
CA ASP A 444 1.94 3.90 -6.91
C ASP A 444 3.39 3.63 -7.37
N THR A 445 4.37 3.89 -6.52
CA THR A 445 5.79 3.69 -6.84
C THR A 445 6.17 2.21 -6.83
N ASN A 446 5.47 1.39 -6.04
CA ASN A 446 5.67 -0.06 -5.94
C ASN A 446 7.16 -0.42 -5.81
N ARG A 447 7.78 0.18 -4.80
CA ARG A 447 9.14 -0.09 -4.36
C ARG A 447 9.10 -0.32 -2.87
N SER A 448 9.91 -1.26 -2.42
CA SER A 448 10.18 -1.47 -1.02
C SER A 448 11.67 -1.46 -0.80
N ARG A 449 12.07 -1.25 0.46
CA ARG A 449 13.45 -1.25 0.88
C ARG A 449 13.60 -2.07 2.14
N ALA A 450 14.50 -3.04 2.12
CA ALA A 450 14.92 -3.80 3.28
C ALA A 450 16.25 -3.25 3.77
N LEU A 451 16.32 -2.89 5.05
CA LEU A 451 17.52 -2.35 5.68
C LEU A 451 17.87 -3.16 6.92
N LEU A 452 19.17 -3.36 7.14
CA LEU A 452 19.71 -3.79 8.42
C LEU A 452 20.68 -2.73 8.91
N VAL A 453 20.38 -2.13 10.06
CA VAL A 453 21.14 -1.02 10.63
C VAL A 453 21.77 -1.48 11.94
N ALA A 454 23.09 -1.40 12.07
CA ALA A 454 23.79 -1.69 13.31
C ALA A 454 23.49 -0.63 14.39
N ALA A 455 23.74 -0.96 15.66
CA ALA A 455 23.50 -0.05 16.78
C ALA A 455 24.27 1.29 16.72
N ASP A 456 25.38 1.34 15.97
CA ASP A 456 26.16 2.55 15.71
C ASP A 456 25.58 3.42 14.57
N GLY A 457 24.48 2.99 13.94
CA GLY A 457 23.83 3.65 12.82
C GLY A 457 24.36 3.23 11.45
N ARG A 458 25.38 2.36 11.37
CA ARG A 458 25.93 1.88 10.10
C ARG A 458 24.95 0.94 9.40
N ILE A 459 24.77 1.12 8.10
CA ILE A 459 23.95 0.24 7.27
C ILE A 459 24.75 -1.02 6.93
N ALA A 460 24.35 -2.16 7.49
CA ALA A 460 24.93 -3.47 7.25
C ALA A 460 24.33 -4.17 6.02
N TYR A 461 23.08 -3.85 5.68
CA TYR A 461 22.39 -4.34 4.50
C TYR A 461 21.42 -3.28 3.97
N ASP A 462 21.36 -3.14 2.65
CA ASP A 462 20.43 -2.24 1.97
C ASP A 462 20.02 -2.82 0.62
N GLU A 463 18.74 -3.05 0.45
CA GLU A 463 18.20 -3.54 -0.81
C GLU A 463 16.89 -2.83 -1.17
N ILE A 464 16.78 -2.47 -2.44
CA ILE A 464 15.54 -2.02 -3.08
C ILE A 464 14.90 -3.20 -3.80
N THR A 465 13.61 -3.43 -3.56
CA THR A 465 12.83 -4.54 -4.15
C THR A 465 11.58 -4.01 -4.86
N ALA A 466 10.99 -4.84 -5.73
CA ALA A 466 9.72 -4.53 -6.40
C ALA A 466 8.50 -5.06 -5.63
N ASP A 467 8.74 -5.99 -4.73
CA ASP A 467 7.81 -6.68 -3.84
C ASP A 467 8.08 -6.27 -2.39
N LEU A 468 7.08 -6.38 -1.52
CA LEU A 468 7.21 -6.06 -0.09
C LEU A 468 7.88 -7.23 0.63
N PRO A 469 9.17 -7.12 1.03
CA PRO A 469 9.82 -8.18 1.76
C PRO A 469 9.36 -8.19 3.22
N ARG A 470 9.60 -9.29 3.92
CA ARG A 470 9.36 -9.41 5.36
C ARG A 470 10.61 -9.89 6.07
N TRP A 471 10.99 -9.19 7.13
CA TRP A 471 11.98 -9.71 8.07
C TRP A 471 11.32 -10.75 8.96
N LEU A 472 11.97 -11.92 9.06
CA LEU A 472 11.61 -12.98 9.99
C LEU A 472 12.81 -13.18 10.93
N PRO A 473 12.84 -12.49 12.08
CA PRO A 473 13.81 -12.79 13.12
C PRO A 473 13.42 -14.10 13.79
N VAL A 474 14.40 -14.99 13.95
CA VAL A 474 14.20 -16.33 14.51
C VAL A 474 15.14 -16.50 15.68
N LEU A 475 14.60 -16.59 16.90
CA LEU A 475 15.40 -16.76 18.11
C LEU A 475 16.07 -18.13 18.11
N GLN A 476 17.36 -18.16 18.42
CA GLN A 476 18.14 -19.38 18.59
C GLN A 476 18.31 -19.70 20.07
N ALA A 477 18.66 -20.95 20.38
CA ALA A 477 18.86 -21.42 21.75
C ALA A 477 19.94 -20.64 22.52
N ASP A 478 20.91 -20.03 21.83
CA ASP A 478 21.96 -19.19 22.42
C ASP A 478 21.54 -17.73 22.66
N GLY A 479 20.28 -17.39 22.36
CA GLY A 479 19.71 -16.04 22.50
C GLY A 479 20.04 -15.10 21.33
N SER A 480 20.78 -15.57 20.32
CA SER A 480 20.96 -14.84 19.06
C SER A 480 19.75 -15.02 18.14
N HIS A 481 19.74 -14.31 17.02
CA HIS A 481 18.71 -14.36 16.01
C HIS A 481 19.30 -14.81 14.68
N GLY A 482 18.74 -15.88 14.11
CA GLY A 482 18.76 -16.07 12.67
C GLY A 482 17.86 -15.02 12.02
N LEU A 483 18.32 -14.39 10.95
CA LEU A 483 17.53 -13.40 10.23
C LEU A 483 17.23 -13.88 8.82
N PHE A 484 15.95 -13.87 8.46
CA PHE A 484 15.50 -14.22 7.12
C PHE A 484 14.77 -13.05 6.47
N LEU A 485 14.98 -12.90 5.17
CA LEU A 485 14.24 -12.01 4.30
C LEU A 485 13.31 -12.86 3.43
N ALA A 486 12.01 -12.84 3.75
CA ALA A 486 11.00 -13.58 3.04
C ALA A 486 10.35 -12.73 1.94
N ARG A 487 10.17 -13.33 0.77
CA ARG A 487 9.55 -12.76 -0.42
C ARG A 487 8.64 -13.79 -1.08
N PRO A 488 7.76 -13.38 -2.00
CA PRO A 488 7.08 -14.35 -2.87
C PRO A 488 8.13 -15.26 -3.53
N HIS A 489 8.04 -16.56 -3.28
CA HIS A 489 8.90 -17.63 -3.84
C HIS A 489 10.33 -17.75 -3.31
N LEU A 490 10.76 -16.88 -2.39
CA LEU A 490 12.16 -16.82 -1.99
C LEU A 490 12.27 -16.59 -0.49
N LEU A 491 13.08 -17.42 0.15
CA LEU A 491 13.52 -17.21 1.52
C LEU A 491 15.03 -17.04 1.51
N GLU A 492 15.51 -15.90 1.97
CA GLU A 492 16.93 -15.61 2.04
C GLU A 492 17.37 -15.58 3.49
N ARG A 493 18.41 -16.33 3.84
CA ARG A 493 18.97 -16.38 5.19
C ARG A 493 20.22 -15.54 5.27
N LEU A 494 20.34 -14.70 6.29
CA LEU A 494 21.58 -13.99 6.57
C LEU A 494 22.70 -15.00 6.87
N ASN A 495 23.82 -14.91 6.15
CA ASN A 495 24.97 -15.78 6.28
C ASN A 495 25.69 -15.48 7.62
N PRO A 496 25.76 -16.44 8.55
CA PRO A 496 26.36 -16.22 9.86
C PRO A 496 27.90 -16.11 9.84
N VAL A 497 28.56 -16.51 8.74
CA VAL A 497 30.03 -16.69 8.68
C VAL A 497 30.77 -15.43 8.21
N ALA A 498 30.08 -14.48 7.59
CA ALA A 498 30.67 -13.22 7.19
C ALA A 498 30.32 -12.15 8.24
N PRO A 499 31.20 -11.81 9.21
CA PRO A 499 31.10 -10.48 9.82
C PRO A 499 31.10 -9.50 8.64
N PRO A 500 30.20 -8.50 8.58
CA PRO A 500 30.03 -7.64 7.42
C PRO A 500 31.39 -7.04 7.01
N SER A 501 32.03 -7.69 6.05
CA SER A 501 33.42 -7.47 5.70
C SER A 501 33.43 -6.38 4.65
N GLY A 502 33.74 -5.15 5.05
CA GLY A 502 33.88 -4.07 4.07
C GLY A 502 33.70 -2.69 4.68
N ILE A 503 34.78 -2.18 5.28
CA ILE A 503 35.03 -0.75 5.38
C ILE A 503 35.14 -0.23 3.94
N ILE A 504 34.07 0.37 3.42
CA ILE A 504 34.21 1.36 2.36
C ILE A 504 33.87 2.69 3.01
N ASN A 505 34.88 3.32 3.59
CA ASN A 505 34.87 4.77 3.75
C ASN A 505 34.92 5.34 2.32
N SER A 506 33.76 5.57 1.71
CA SER A 506 33.67 6.53 0.61
C SER A 506 33.63 7.92 1.23
N PRO A 507 34.47 8.87 0.75
CA PRO A 507 34.61 10.20 1.32
C PRO A 507 33.34 11.05 1.24
#